data_AF-A0A7V4XE91-F1
#
_entry.id   AF-A0A7V4XE91-F1
#
_cell.length_a   1.000
_cell.length_b   1.000
_cell.length_c   1.000
_cell.angle_alpha   90.00
_cell.angle_beta   90.00
_cell.angle_gamma   90.00
#
_symmetry.space_group_name_H-M   'P 1'
#
loop_
_entity.id
_entity.type
_entity.pdbx_description
1 polymer ?
#
loop_
_entity_poly.entity_id
_entity_poly.type
_entity_poly.pdbx_seq_one_letter_code
_entity_poly.pdbx_strand_id
1 'polypeptide(L)'
;MLLEPLGLEYIAGALEAEGHFCRIIGFRVDGRAKGMTEVISTGPQVIGVQSAFTCQRSHILGIISELRTHFADVSIILGAHDVSMDPDWLIGSGSSVIVRGDGETTMPKLVRAYQAGDDISMIPGLIINNGNELIDTGPAPIVGNLDNIPLPARHLVRDYADKYCVSFLNPIAMLETSRGCPYNCSFCTVWKFHRGAYRTRPPEMVARDLLNIEAPYVFVTDDSFGLNSDASCAIAEAIKEHDIRKQYVVLLRELNGKYTYTAEIIGGELRLDTEQDHNSDIIDLAWISLDDRSKLDAITAPVLALYFRAGD
;
A
#
# COMPACT_ATOMS: atom_id res chain seq x y z
N MET A 1 11.41 -5.96 4.43
CA MET A 1 10.08 -6.08 3.80
C MET A 1 10.20 -5.81 2.31
N LEU A 2 9.77 -6.77 1.51
CA LEU A 2 9.66 -6.67 0.06
C LEU A 2 8.19 -6.91 -0.26
N LEU A 3 7.48 -5.86 -0.65
CA LEU A 3 6.03 -5.90 -0.86
C LEU A 3 5.70 -6.23 -2.30
N GLU A 4 4.60 -6.97 -2.48
CA GLU A 4 3.94 -7.15 -3.77
C GLU A 4 3.51 -5.78 -4.33
N PRO A 5 3.74 -5.48 -5.63
CA PRO A 5 3.39 -4.21 -6.24
C PRO A 5 1.89 -4.17 -6.65
N LEU A 6 0.99 -4.44 -5.70
CA LEU A 6 -0.45 -4.63 -5.95
C LEU A 6 -1.10 -3.48 -6.76
N GLY A 7 -0.67 -2.23 -6.54
CA GLY A 7 -1.16 -1.09 -7.31
C GLY A 7 -0.81 -1.16 -8.80
N LEU A 8 0.39 -1.64 -9.17
CA LEU A 8 0.76 -1.87 -10.57
C LEU A 8 -0.03 -3.03 -11.17
N GLU A 9 -0.33 -4.07 -10.39
CA GLU A 9 -1.13 -5.20 -10.85
C GLU A 9 -2.58 -4.81 -11.17
N TYR A 10 -3.19 -3.93 -10.39
CA TYR A 10 -4.52 -3.38 -10.71
C TYR A 10 -4.50 -2.54 -11.99
N ILE A 11 -3.49 -1.68 -12.15
CA ILE A 11 -3.33 -0.88 -13.36
C ILE A 11 -3.12 -1.78 -14.58
N ALA A 12 -2.26 -2.79 -14.47
CA ALA A 12 -2.03 -3.74 -15.54
C ALA A 12 -3.28 -4.56 -15.86
N GLY A 13 -4.04 -5.01 -14.86
CA GLY A 13 -5.31 -5.71 -15.08
C GLY A 13 -6.33 -4.86 -15.83
N ALA A 14 -6.41 -3.56 -15.53
CA ALA A 14 -7.26 -2.62 -16.28
C ALA A 14 -6.80 -2.40 -17.72
N LEU A 15 -5.49 -2.32 -17.95
CA LEU A 15 -4.92 -2.16 -19.29
C LEU A 15 -5.05 -3.44 -20.13
N GLU A 16 -4.81 -4.62 -19.55
CA GLU A 16 -5.00 -5.91 -20.22
C GLU A 16 -6.48 -6.15 -20.59
N ALA A 17 -7.42 -5.69 -19.77
CA ALA A 17 -8.85 -5.74 -20.09
C ALA A 17 -9.22 -4.91 -21.34
N GLU A 18 -8.40 -3.90 -21.69
CA GLU A 18 -8.52 -3.12 -22.94
C GLU A 18 -7.64 -3.66 -24.08
N GLY A 19 -7.00 -4.81 -23.88
CA GLY A 19 -6.19 -5.50 -24.89
C GLY A 19 -4.75 -5.01 -24.99
N HIS A 20 -4.26 -4.25 -24.00
CA HIS A 20 -2.86 -3.86 -23.97
C HIS A 20 -1.95 -4.98 -23.44
N PHE A 21 -0.75 -5.07 -24.01
CA PHE A 21 0.30 -5.95 -23.48
C PHE A 21 1.00 -5.26 -22.31
N CYS A 22 1.04 -5.90 -21.14
CA CYS A 22 1.64 -5.34 -19.94
C CYS A 22 2.79 -6.22 -19.41
N ARG A 23 3.78 -5.55 -18.82
CA ARG A 23 4.90 -6.16 -18.08
C ARG A 23 5.10 -5.40 -16.78
N ILE A 24 5.30 -6.13 -15.68
CA ILE A 24 5.68 -5.56 -14.38
C ILE A 24 7.09 -6.04 -14.08
N ILE A 25 8.01 -5.09 -13.91
CA ILE A 25 9.45 -5.38 -13.75
C ILE A 25 9.85 -5.02 -12.32
N GLY A 26 10.29 -6.02 -11.57
CA GLY A 26 10.61 -5.90 -10.15
C GLY A 26 12.01 -5.31 -9.90
N PHE A 27 12.21 -3.99 -10.06
CA PHE A 27 13.52 -3.35 -9.81
C PHE A 27 14.07 -3.59 -8.40
N ARG A 28 13.19 -3.75 -7.39
CA ARG A 28 13.57 -4.10 -6.01
C ARG A 28 13.99 -5.56 -5.83
N VAL A 29 13.60 -6.42 -6.76
CA VAL A 29 13.87 -7.87 -6.75
C VAL A 29 15.10 -8.19 -7.60
N ASP A 30 15.08 -7.73 -8.85
CA ASP A 30 16.09 -8.03 -9.86
C ASP A 30 17.27 -7.06 -9.83
N GLY A 31 17.12 -5.92 -9.14
CA GLY A 31 18.08 -4.84 -9.15
C GLY A 31 18.00 -3.98 -10.41
N ARG A 32 18.60 -2.78 -10.33
CA ARG A 32 18.48 -1.73 -11.35
C ARG A 32 19.00 -2.15 -12.73
N ALA A 33 20.16 -2.80 -12.81
CA ALA A 33 20.78 -3.17 -14.08
C ALA A 33 19.96 -4.21 -14.86
N LYS A 34 19.50 -5.27 -14.18
CA LYS A 34 18.64 -6.29 -14.79
C LYS A 34 17.26 -5.71 -15.14
N GLY A 35 16.67 -4.93 -14.25
CA GLY A 35 15.41 -4.23 -14.51
C GLY A 35 15.47 -3.34 -15.74
N MET A 36 16.53 -2.53 -15.89
CA MET A 36 16.70 -1.68 -17.07
C MET A 36 16.86 -2.50 -18.36
N THR A 37 17.63 -3.59 -18.31
CA THR A 37 17.79 -4.50 -19.46
C THR A 37 16.43 -5.05 -19.92
N GLU A 38 15.56 -5.41 -18.99
CA GLU A 38 14.21 -5.91 -19.30
C GLU A 38 13.27 -4.82 -19.84
N VAL A 39 13.36 -3.59 -19.33
CA VAL A 39 12.59 -2.46 -19.90
C VAL A 39 13.01 -2.22 -21.35
N ILE A 40 14.32 -2.20 -21.61
CA ILE A 40 14.88 -2.00 -22.95
C ILE A 40 14.44 -3.11 -23.90
N SER A 41 14.53 -4.38 -23.48
CA SER A 41 14.12 -5.51 -24.33
C SER A 41 12.61 -5.56 -24.58
N THR A 42 11.79 -5.03 -23.67
CA THR A 42 10.33 -4.96 -23.83
C THR A 42 9.91 -3.96 -24.92
N GLY A 43 10.68 -2.89 -25.13
CA GLY A 43 10.35 -1.84 -26.10
C GLY A 43 9.01 -1.12 -25.84
N PRO A 44 8.79 -0.54 -24.64
CA PRO A 44 7.49 0.02 -24.24
C PRO A 44 7.14 1.31 -24.97
N GLN A 45 5.84 1.50 -25.27
CA GLN A 45 5.28 2.76 -25.77
C GLN A 45 4.87 3.71 -24.64
N VAL A 46 4.69 3.17 -23.43
CA VAL A 46 4.37 3.90 -22.20
C VAL A 46 5.08 3.21 -21.04
N ILE A 47 5.69 3.98 -20.14
CA ILE A 47 6.38 3.45 -18.96
C ILE A 47 5.66 3.97 -17.70
N GLY A 48 5.16 3.06 -16.87
CA GLY A 48 4.64 3.37 -15.54
C GLY A 48 5.67 3.13 -14.45
N VAL A 49 5.83 4.08 -13.51
CA VAL A 49 6.73 3.96 -12.36
C VAL A 49 5.95 4.21 -11.08
N GLN A 50 5.94 3.20 -10.19
CA GLN A 50 5.32 3.33 -8.87
C GLN A 50 6.23 4.13 -7.92
N SER A 51 5.70 5.22 -7.37
CA SER A 51 6.36 6.10 -6.40
C SER A 51 5.51 6.22 -5.13
N ALA A 52 5.59 5.21 -4.27
CA ALA A 52 4.69 5.09 -3.12
C ALA A 52 5.24 5.79 -1.86
N PHE A 53 6.56 5.85 -1.68
CA PHE A 53 7.19 6.34 -0.45
C PHE A 53 8.22 7.43 -0.72
N THR A 54 8.23 8.47 0.12
CA THR A 54 9.17 9.60 0.05
C THR A 54 10.64 9.18 0.04
N CYS A 55 10.99 8.11 0.77
CA CYS A 55 12.36 7.60 0.81
C CYS A 55 12.84 6.98 -0.52
N GLN A 56 11.95 6.80 -1.50
CA GLN A 56 12.27 6.25 -2.81
C GLN A 56 12.59 7.32 -3.87
N ARG A 57 12.31 8.61 -3.59
CA ARG A 57 12.40 9.69 -4.59
C ARG A 57 13.75 9.76 -5.31
N SER A 58 14.85 9.73 -4.56
CA SER A 58 16.20 9.78 -5.15
C SER A 58 16.50 8.59 -6.06
N HIS A 59 16.05 7.39 -5.66
CA HIS A 59 16.16 6.19 -6.48
C HIS A 59 15.35 6.33 -7.77
N ILE A 60 14.11 6.83 -7.67
CA ILE A 60 13.20 7.02 -8.79
C ILE A 60 13.73 8.06 -9.77
N LEU A 61 14.25 9.20 -9.30
CA LEU A 61 14.93 10.19 -10.16
C LEU A 61 16.09 9.55 -10.93
N GLY A 62 16.87 8.69 -10.26
CA GLY A 62 17.93 7.92 -10.89
C GLY A 62 17.41 7.01 -12.01
N ILE A 63 16.29 6.30 -11.78
CA ILE A 63 15.65 5.46 -12.80
C ILE A 63 15.13 6.31 -13.95
N ILE A 64 14.42 7.40 -13.70
CA ILE A 64 13.87 8.28 -14.75
C ILE A 64 15.00 8.83 -15.62
N SER A 65 16.08 9.30 -15.00
CA SER A 65 17.24 9.81 -15.73
C SER A 65 17.84 8.78 -16.68
N GLU A 66 17.96 7.52 -16.24
CA GLU A 66 18.45 6.42 -17.09
C GLU A 66 17.43 6.01 -18.15
N LEU A 67 16.15 5.93 -17.84
CA LEU A 67 15.10 5.67 -18.83
C LEU A 67 15.14 6.71 -19.96
N ARG A 68 15.38 7.98 -19.63
CA ARG A 68 15.45 9.07 -20.61
C ARG A 68 16.64 8.97 -21.57
N THR A 69 17.72 8.29 -21.22
CA THR A 69 18.84 8.06 -22.15
C THR A 69 18.49 7.04 -23.24
N HIS A 70 17.52 6.16 -22.97
CA HIS A 70 17.07 5.11 -23.89
C HIS A 70 15.73 5.43 -24.57
N PHE A 71 14.89 6.24 -23.91
CA PHE A 71 13.52 6.52 -24.31
C PHE A 71 13.22 8.02 -24.20
N ALA A 72 13.72 8.79 -25.18
CA ALA A 72 13.52 10.24 -25.21
C ALA A 72 12.03 10.63 -25.34
N ASP A 73 11.29 9.94 -26.20
CA ASP A 73 9.92 10.32 -26.59
C ASP A 73 8.82 9.48 -25.91
N VAL A 74 9.18 8.47 -25.12
CA VAL A 74 8.20 7.62 -24.41
C VAL A 74 7.67 8.35 -23.19
N SER A 75 6.36 8.35 -22.99
CA SER A 75 5.77 8.93 -21.78
C SER A 75 6.18 8.12 -20.55
N ILE A 76 6.82 8.79 -19.58
CA ILE A 76 7.14 8.21 -18.27
C ILE A 76 6.11 8.74 -17.29
N ILE A 77 5.25 7.85 -16.81
CA ILE A 77 4.12 8.15 -15.97
C ILE A 77 4.42 7.69 -14.56
N LEU A 78 4.24 8.56 -13.57
CA LEU A 78 4.34 8.20 -12.16
C LEU A 78 2.96 8.06 -11.52
N GLY A 79 2.89 7.26 -10.46
CA GLY A 79 1.68 7.14 -9.64
C GLY A 79 1.99 6.60 -8.25
N ALA A 80 0.94 6.36 -7.47
CA ALA A 80 0.94 6.03 -6.05
C ALA A 80 1.02 7.24 -5.10
N HIS A 81 1.06 6.94 -3.80
CA HIS A 81 0.71 7.87 -2.73
C HIS A 81 1.66 9.08 -2.63
N ASP A 82 2.98 8.87 -2.55
CA ASP A 82 3.96 9.95 -2.35
C ASP A 82 3.90 11.01 -3.47
N VAL A 83 4.00 10.58 -4.72
CA VAL A 83 4.03 11.49 -5.87
C VAL A 83 2.70 12.23 -6.07
N SER A 84 1.58 11.64 -5.63
CA SER A 84 0.28 12.30 -5.71
C SER A 84 0.10 13.39 -4.65
N MET A 85 0.79 13.26 -3.52
CA MET A 85 0.68 14.19 -2.38
C MET A 85 1.70 15.31 -2.43
N ASP A 86 2.89 15.04 -2.97
CA ASP A 86 4.00 15.99 -3.07
C ASP A 86 4.77 15.74 -4.38
N PRO A 87 4.32 16.34 -5.49
CA PRO A 87 4.85 16.09 -6.84
C PRO A 87 6.04 16.99 -7.23
N ASP A 88 6.30 18.08 -6.50
CA ASP A 88 7.16 19.19 -6.95
C ASP A 88 8.60 18.76 -7.26
N TRP A 89 9.10 17.73 -6.59
CA TRP A 89 10.43 17.15 -6.83
C TRP A 89 10.60 16.51 -8.22
N LEU A 90 9.52 16.37 -9.00
CA LEU A 90 9.56 15.89 -10.37
C LEU A 90 9.77 16.99 -11.41
N ILE A 91 9.66 18.27 -11.06
CA ILE A 91 9.96 19.36 -12.01
C ILE A 91 11.39 19.18 -12.54
N GLY A 92 11.55 19.19 -13.86
CA GLY A 92 12.84 18.94 -14.52
C GLY A 92 13.38 17.50 -14.45
N SER A 93 12.66 16.55 -13.84
CA SER A 93 13.11 15.14 -13.73
C SER A 93 13.09 14.37 -15.06
N GLY A 94 12.31 14.85 -16.03
CA GLY A 94 12.01 14.14 -17.28
C GLY A 94 10.76 13.27 -17.22
N SER A 95 10.08 13.10 -16.08
CA SER A 95 8.74 12.49 -16.07
C SER A 95 7.74 13.31 -16.90
N SER A 96 6.76 12.66 -17.52
CA SER A 96 5.76 13.31 -18.37
C SER A 96 4.47 13.63 -17.63
N VAL A 97 3.95 12.66 -16.87
CA VAL A 97 2.63 12.77 -16.24
C VAL A 97 2.63 12.04 -14.90
N ILE A 98 1.82 12.51 -13.96
CA ILE A 98 1.51 11.84 -12.71
C ILE A 98 0.02 11.49 -12.74
N VAL A 99 -0.31 10.23 -12.48
CA VAL A 99 -1.68 9.75 -12.28
C VAL A 99 -1.97 9.70 -10.79
N ARG A 100 -2.97 10.48 -10.33
CA ARG A 100 -3.36 10.56 -8.92
C ARG A 100 -4.59 9.72 -8.61
N GLY A 101 -4.63 9.19 -7.38
CA GLY A 101 -5.77 8.43 -6.87
C GLY A 101 -5.84 7.03 -7.47
N ASP A 102 -7.03 6.63 -7.93
CA ASP A 102 -7.31 5.29 -8.48
C ASP A 102 -6.73 5.16 -9.90
N GLY A 103 -5.47 4.72 -9.97
CA GLY A 103 -4.70 4.65 -11.21
C GLY A 103 -5.29 3.69 -12.24
N GLU A 104 -5.95 2.62 -11.82
CA GLU A 104 -6.56 1.63 -12.72
C GLU A 104 -7.77 2.19 -13.48
N THR A 105 -8.39 3.27 -13.00
CA THR A 105 -9.48 3.95 -13.72
C THR A 105 -8.95 5.05 -14.65
N THR A 106 -7.86 5.71 -14.25
CA THR A 106 -7.32 6.88 -14.95
C THR A 106 -6.29 6.50 -16.01
N MET A 107 -5.43 5.51 -15.74
CA MET A 107 -4.39 5.07 -16.66
C MET A 107 -4.94 4.60 -18.02
N PRO A 108 -6.02 3.79 -18.09
CA PRO A 108 -6.57 3.41 -19.40
C PRO A 108 -7.11 4.59 -20.21
N LYS A 109 -7.69 5.61 -19.54
CA LYS A 109 -8.12 6.85 -20.21
C LYS A 109 -6.93 7.60 -20.81
N LEU A 110 -5.82 7.69 -20.07
CA LEU A 110 -4.60 8.33 -20.51
C LEU A 110 -3.98 7.58 -21.70
N VAL A 111 -3.90 6.25 -21.64
CA VAL A 111 -3.38 5.43 -22.74
C VAL A 111 -4.24 5.58 -24.01
N ARG A 112 -5.57 5.55 -23.88
CA ARG A 112 -6.47 5.81 -25.02
C ARG A 112 -6.25 7.19 -25.65
N ALA A 113 -6.11 8.22 -24.84
CA ALA A 113 -5.85 9.57 -25.34
C ALA A 113 -4.51 9.64 -26.09
N TYR A 114 -3.45 9.00 -25.58
CA TYR A 114 -2.19 8.90 -26.33
C TYR A 114 -2.33 8.17 -27.66
N GLN A 115 -3.12 7.09 -27.72
CA GLN A 115 -3.36 6.36 -28.96
C GLN A 115 -4.17 7.18 -29.98
N ALA A 116 -5.14 7.96 -29.53
CA ALA A 116 -5.98 8.81 -30.36
C ALA A 116 -5.28 10.13 -30.77
N GLY A 117 -4.22 10.52 -30.06
CA GLY A 117 -3.62 11.85 -30.20
C GLY A 117 -4.47 12.96 -29.57
N ASP A 118 -5.29 12.62 -28.58
CA ASP A 118 -6.18 13.55 -27.90
C ASP A 118 -5.43 14.39 -26.85
N ASP A 119 -6.01 15.52 -26.48
CA ASP A 119 -5.49 16.38 -25.42
C ASP A 119 -5.73 15.75 -24.03
N ILE A 120 -4.64 15.32 -23.39
CA ILE A 120 -4.65 14.71 -22.06
C ILE A 120 -5.00 15.70 -20.94
N SER A 121 -4.92 17.02 -21.19
CA SER A 121 -5.26 18.04 -20.19
C SER A 121 -6.74 18.02 -19.78
N MET A 122 -7.57 17.40 -20.61
CA MET A 122 -9.01 17.21 -20.36
C MET A 122 -9.32 16.00 -19.47
N ILE A 123 -8.32 15.18 -19.11
CA ILE A 123 -8.50 13.98 -18.29
C ILE A 123 -8.33 14.35 -16.82
N PRO A 124 -9.38 14.29 -15.97
CA PRO A 124 -9.26 14.61 -14.56
C PRO A 124 -8.38 13.59 -13.83
N GLY A 125 -7.64 14.05 -12.82
CA GLY A 125 -6.77 13.21 -11.99
C GLY A 125 -5.33 13.13 -12.44
N LEU A 126 -4.93 13.93 -13.43
CA LEU A 126 -3.56 14.04 -13.88
C LEU A 126 -2.87 15.29 -13.32
N ILE A 127 -1.57 15.17 -13.08
CA ILE A 127 -0.66 16.32 -13.05
C ILE A 127 0.30 16.16 -14.23
N ILE A 128 0.28 17.10 -15.16
CA ILE A 128 1.12 17.08 -16.36
C ILE A 128 2.41 17.84 -16.04
N ASN A 129 3.55 17.22 -16.32
CA ASN A 129 4.86 17.84 -16.13
C ASN A 129 5.41 18.27 -17.48
N ASN A 130 5.46 19.59 -17.73
CA ASN A 130 6.01 20.14 -18.96
C ASN A 130 7.52 20.46 -18.87
N GLY A 131 8.16 20.06 -17.76
CA GLY A 131 9.58 20.28 -17.47
C GLY A 131 9.84 21.51 -16.58
N ASN A 132 9.01 22.55 -16.69
CA ASN A 132 9.19 23.79 -15.93
C ASN A 132 8.17 23.92 -14.79
N GLU A 133 6.96 23.43 -15.01
CA GLU A 133 5.86 23.50 -14.06
C GLU A 133 5.00 22.24 -14.11
N LEU A 134 4.15 22.11 -13.10
CA LEU A 134 3.18 21.05 -12.95
C LEU A 134 1.78 21.61 -13.20
N ILE A 135 1.08 21.08 -14.19
CA ILE A 135 -0.27 21.49 -14.57
C ILE A 135 -1.27 20.49 -14.01
N ASP A 136 -2.08 20.93 -13.04
CA ASP A 136 -3.11 20.11 -12.41
C ASP A 136 -4.41 20.15 -13.22
N THR A 137 -4.88 18.98 -13.68
CA THR A 137 -6.14 18.79 -14.44
C THR A 137 -7.39 18.69 -13.55
N GLY A 138 -7.24 18.93 -12.24
CA GLY A 138 -8.25 18.71 -11.23
C GLY A 138 -8.31 17.26 -10.75
N PRO A 139 -9.17 16.96 -9.76
CA PRO A 139 -9.25 15.64 -9.20
C PRO A 139 -10.12 14.70 -10.05
N ALA A 140 -9.72 13.43 -10.17
CA ALA A 140 -10.59 12.39 -10.69
C ALA A 140 -11.84 12.22 -9.81
N PRO A 141 -13.00 11.84 -10.34
CA PRO A 141 -14.16 11.48 -9.52
C PRO A 141 -13.83 10.32 -8.57
N ILE A 142 -14.21 10.45 -7.28
CA ILE A 142 -14.24 9.28 -6.40
C ILE A 142 -15.47 8.47 -6.77
N VAL A 143 -15.25 7.23 -7.23
CA VAL A 143 -16.33 6.25 -7.39
C VAL A 143 -16.76 5.79 -6.00
N GLY A 144 -18.07 5.72 -5.75
CA GLY A 144 -18.62 5.40 -4.42
C GLY A 144 -18.25 4.00 -3.93
N ASN A 145 -18.27 3.00 -4.82
CA ASN A 145 -17.88 1.61 -4.53
C ASN A 145 -16.78 1.15 -5.49
N LEU A 146 -16.04 0.11 -5.11
CA LEU A 146 -14.97 -0.47 -5.93
C LEU A 146 -15.47 -1.62 -6.83
N ASP A 147 -16.73 -1.56 -7.27
CA ASP A 147 -17.43 -2.66 -7.95
C ASP A 147 -16.86 -2.97 -9.35
N ASN A 148 -16.33 -1.95 -10.02
CA ASN A 148 -15.83 -2.05 -11.39
C ASN A 148 -14.31 -2.14 -11.46
N ILE A 149 -13.63 -2.38 -10.34
CA ILE A 149 -12.18 -2.54 -10.31
C ILE A 149 -11.84 -3.97 -10.79
N PRO A 150 -11.00 -4.13 -11.83
CA PRO A 150 -10.61 -5.45 -12.33
C PRO A 150 -9.80 -6.22 -11.29
N LEU A 151 -9.66 -7.53 -11.47
CA LEU A 151 -8.73 -8.32 -10.67
C LEU A 151 -7.29 -7.88 -10.95
N PRO A 152 -6.41 -7.90 -9.92
CA PRO A 152 -4.99 -7.60 -10.13
C PRO A 152 -4.36 -8.64 -11.07
N ALA A 153 -3.52 -8.18 -12.00
CA ALA A 153 -2.79 -9.02 -12.96
C ALA A 153 -1.62 -9.78 -12.31
N ARG A 154 -1.92 -10.63 -11.32
CA ARG A 154 -0.94 -11.37 -10.51
C ARG A 154 -0.05 -12.31 -11.33
N HIS A 155 -0.49 -12.74 -12.52
CA HIS A 155 0.34 -13.53 -13.43
C HIS A 155 1.60 -12.78 -13.89
N LEU A 156 1.58 -11.44 -13.92
CA LEU A 156 2.73 -10.64 -14.34
C LEU A 156 3.87 -10.63 -13.31
N VAL A 157 3.58 -10.96 -12.05
CA VAL A 157 4.54 -10.97 -10.94
C VAL A 157 4.76 -12.35 -10.34
N ARG A 158 4.23 -13.41 -10.98
CA ARG A 158 4.27 -14.77 -10.44
C ARG A 158 5.69 -15.24 -10.12
N ASP A 159 6.66 -14.89 -10.95
CA ASP A 159 8.09 -15.23 -10.77
C ASP A 159 8.77 -14.49 -9.60
N TYR A 160 8.05 -13.56 -8.96
CA TYR A 160 8.49 -12.82 -7.78
C TYR A 160 7.69 -13.17 -6.52
N ALA A 161 6.60 -13.93 -6.65
CA ALA A 161 5.64 -14.17 -5.58
C ALA A 161 6.26 -14.83 -4.33
N ASP A 162 7.26 -15.68 -4.53
CA ASP A 162 8.00 -16.39 -3.47
C ASP A 162 8.99 -15.51 -2.70
N LYS A 163 9.26 -14.30 -3.20
CA LYS A 163 10.23 -13.34 -2.61
C LYS A 163 9.55 -12.27 -1.77
N TYR A 164 8.24 -12.08 -1.93
CA TYR A 164 7.51 -11.06 -1.17
C TYR A 164 7.40 -11.46 0.30
N CYS A 165 7.80 -10.54 1.18
CA CYS A 165 7.92 -10.79 2.61
C CYS A 165 7.56 -9.58 3.47
N VAL A 166 6.89 -9.85 4.59
CA VAL A 166 6.57 -8.89 5.65
C VAL A 166 7.08 -9.47 6.96
N SER A 167 8.09 -8.81 7.55
CA SER A 167 8.81 -9.36 8.71
C SER A 167 9.33 -10.78 8.42
N PHE A 168 9.00 -11.76 9.26
CA PHE A 168 9.33 -13.17 9.10
C PHE A 168 8.31 -13.98 8.27
N LEU A 169 7.23 -13.35 7.78
CA LEU A 169 6.21 -14.01 6.96
C LEU A 169 6.62 -13.99 5.49
N ASN A 170 6.88 -15.18 4.95
CA ASN A 170 7.33 -15.40 3.58
C ASN A 170 6.87 -16.80 3.11
N PRO A 171 6.28 -16.96 1.91
CA PRO A 171 5.83 -15.90 1.01
C PRO A 171 4.51 -15.27 1.47
N ILE A 172 4.36 -13.96 1.25
CA ILE A 172 3.15 -13.21 1.58
C ILE A 172 2.67 -12.41 0.37
N ALA A 173 1.36 -12.46 0.10
CA ALA A 173 0.73 -11.62 -0.91
C ALA A 173 -0.05 -10.48 -0.24
N MET A 174 -0.29 -9.41 -0.96
CA MET A 174 -1.13 -8.29 -0.53
C MET A 174 -2.56 -8.47 -1.04
N LEU A 175 -3.52 -8.09 -0.19
CA LEU A 175 -4.93 -8.07 -0.53
C LEU A 175 -5.49 -6.71 -0.13
N GLU A 176 -6.29 -6.13 -1.01
CA GLU A 176 -7.09 -4.96 -0.68
C GLU A 176 -8.55 -5.40 -0.57
N THR A 177 -9.22 -5.04 0.52
CA THR A 177 -10.66 -5.26 0.74
C THR A 177 -11.43 -3.95 0.83
N SER A 178 -10.73 -2.86 1.14
CA SER A 178 -11.26 -1.49 1.15
C SER A 178 -10.17 -0.47 0.86
N ARG A 179 -10.56 0.75 0.47
CA ARG A 179 -9.67 1.90 0.24
C ARG A 179 -10.11 3.12 1.02
N GLY A 180 -9.12 3.82 1.55
CA GLY A 180 -9.28 5.08 2.24
C GLY A 180 -9.66 4.92 3.70
N CYS A 181 -9.69 6.07 4.38
CA CYS A 181 -9.98 6.18 5.80
C CYS A 181 -10.74 7.49 6.02
N PRO A 182 -11.90 7.46 6.73
CA PRO A 182 -12.69 8.65 6.97
C PRO A 182 -12.17 9.48 8.17
N TYR A 183 -11.22 8.94 8.94
CA TYR A 183 -10.60 9.65 10.06
C TYR A 183 -9.61 10.71 9.57
N ASN A 184 -9.51 11.81 10.30
CA ASN A 184 -8.71 12.99 9.92
C ASN A 184 -7.46 13.17 10.80
N CYS A 185 -6.79 12.07 11.16
CA CYS A 185 -5.58 12.10 12.01
C CYS A 185 -4.57 13.12 11.47
N SER A 186 -4.05 13.98 12.34
CA SER A 186 -3.20 15.13 11.97
C SER A 186 -1.89 14.73 11.31
N PHE A 187 -1.36 13.54 11.65
CA PHE A 187 -0.13 12.98 11.10
C PHE A 187 -0.33 12.22 9.78
N CYS A 188 -1.58 11.91 9.40
CA CYS A 188 -1.87 10.99 8.32
C CYS A 188 -2.26 11.74 7.02
N THR A 189 -1.74 11.27 5.89
CA THR A 189 -2.02 11.80 4.55
C THR A 189 -3.09 11.01 3.79
N VAL A 190 -3.38 9.77 4.22
CA VAL A 190 -4.36 8.87 3.59
C VAL A 190 -5.73 9.52 3.41
N TRP A 191 -6.26 10.16 4.45
CA TRP A 191 -7.57 10.79 4.37
C TRP A 191 -7.59 12.00 3.44
N LYS A 192 -6.45 12.69 3.26
CA LYS A 192 -6.33 13.75 2.24
C LYS A 192 -6.30 13.14 0.84
N PHE A 193 -5.50 12.09 0.65
CA PHE A 193 -5.36 11.36 -0.60
C PHE A 193 -6.71 10.79 -1.08
N HIS A 194 -7.46 10.14 -0.19
CA HIS A 194 -8.79 9.58 -0.47
C HIS A 194 -9.94 10.56 -0.20
N ARG A 195 -9.66 11.82 0.15
CA ARG A 195 -10.65 12.87 0.48
C ARG A 195 -11.72 12.43 1.49
N GLY A 196 -11.29 11.70 2.53
CA GLY A 196 -12.13 11.20 3.61
C GLY A 196 -13.08 10.07 3.20
N ALA A 197 -12.99 9.57 1.96
CA ALA A 197 -13.81 8.45 1.51
C ALA A 197 -13.30 7.13 2.10
N TYR A 198 -14.25 6.25 2.43
CA TYR A 198 -14.02 4.85 2.75
C TYR A 198 -14.88 4.01 1.81
N ARG A 199 -14.24 3.13 1.05
CA ARG A 199 -14.89 2.38 -0.03
C ARG A 199 -14.53 0.92 0.07
N THR A 200 -15.52 0.05 -0.03
CA THR A 200 -15.32 -1.40 0.11
C THR A 200 -15.34 -2.06 -1.27
N ARG A 201 -14.65 -3.21 -1.38
CA ARG A 201 -14.73 -4.07 -2.54
C ARG A 201 -15.90 -5.06 -2.41
N PRO A 202 -16.50 -5.50 -3.53
CA PRO A 202 -17.47 -6.59 -3.49
C PRO A 202 -16.88 -7.86 -2.88
N PRO A 203 -17.60 -8.55 -1.97
CA PRO A 203 -17.15 -9.80 -1.36
C PRO A 203 -16.68 -10.86 -2.36
N GLU A 204 -17.43 -11.06 -3.45
CA GLU A 204 -17.07 -12.02 -4.50
C GLU A 204 -15.77 -11.68 -5.22
N MET A 205 -15.48 -10.38 -5.40
CA MET A 205 -14.23 -9.96 -6.03
C MET A 205 -13.04 -10.19 -5.09
N VAL A 206 -13.23 -9.99 -3.79
CA VAL A 206 -12.22 -10.31 -2.77
C VAL A 206 -11.95 -11.83 -2.72
N ALA A 207 -13.00 -12.65 -2.73
CA ALA A 207 -12.85 -14.11 -2.76
C ALA A 207 -12.14 -14.60 -4.03
N ARG A 208 -12.50 -14.07 -5.21
CA ARG A 208 -11.81 -14.37 -6.47
C ARG A 208 -10.34 -13.96 -6.47
N ASP A 209 -10.02 -12.80 -5.90
CA ASP A 209 -8.64 -12.35 -5.75
C ASP A 209 -7.85 -13.32 -4.85
N LEU A 210 -8.42 -13.69 -3.71
CA LEU A 210 -7.84 -14.68 -2.79
C LEU A 210 -7.61 -16.05 -3.41
N LEU A 211 -8.51 -16.52 -4.28
CA LEU A 211 -8.33 -17.78 -5.02
C LEU A 211 -7.14 -17.74 -5.99
N ASN A 212 -6.73 -16.55 -6.44
CA ASN A 212 -5.55 -16.35 -7.29
C ASN A 212 -4.25 -16.15 -6.49
N ILE A 213 -4.32 -16.12 -5.16
CA ILE A 213 -3.15 -16.01 -4.29
C ILE A 213 -2.69 -17.41 -3.91
N GLU A 214 -1.48 -17.79 -4.33
CA GLU A 214 -0.86 -19.06 -3.93
C GLU A 214 -0.24 -18.98 -2.53
N ALA A 215 0.30 -17.82 -2.15
CA ALA A 215 0.95 -17.59 -0.86
C ALA A 215 0.05 -18.01 0.33
N PRO A 216 0.61 -18.62 1.39
CA PRO A 216 -0.16 -19.03 2.57
C PRO A 216 -0.52 -17.85 3.46
N TYR A 217 0.30 -16.79 3.45
CA TYR A 217 0.08 -15.56 4.20
C TYR A 217 -0.50 -14.47 3.27
N VAL A 218 -1.43 -13.68 3.81
CA VAL A 218 -2.04 -12.54 3.12
C VAL A 218 -1.96 -11.32 4.02
N PHE A 219 -1.34 -10.25 3.56
CA PHE A 219 -1.34 -8.95 4.21
C PHE A 219 -2.48 -8.10 3.65
N VAL A 220 -3.48 -7.78 4.48
CA VAL A 220 -4.55 -6.88 4.10
C VAL A 220 -4.05 -5.44 4.16
N THR A 221 -3.93 -4.81 2.99
CA THR A 221 -3.31 -3.49 2.82
C THR A 221 -4.25 -2.31 3.04
N ASP A 222 -5.47 -2.57 3.52
CA ASP A 222 -6.47 -1.56 3.80
C ASP A 222 -5.93 -0.50 4.76
N ASP A 223 -6.21 0.77 4.46
CA ASP A 223 -5.85 1.89 5.35
C ASP A 223 -6.56 1.80 6.71
N SER A 224 -7.74 1.19 6.74
CA SER A 224 -8.52 0.95 7.95
C SER A 224 -9.41 -0.26 7.76
N PHE A 225 -8.86 -1.44 8.06
CA PHE A 225 -9.59 -2.69 7.99
C PHE A 225 -10.78 -2.71 8.96
N GLY A 226 -11.91 -3.25 8.53
CA GLY A 226 -13.04 -3.54 9.41
C GLY A 226 -13.94 -2.36 9.78
N LEU A 227 -13.77 -1.17 9.19
CA LEU A 227 -14.62 -0.01 9.53
C LEU A 227 -16.08 -0.20 9.14
N ASN A 228 -16.36 -0.91 8.04
CA ASN A 228 -17.70 -1.35 7.69
C ASN A 228 -17.86 -2.82 8.10
N SER A 229 -18.55 -3.05 9.22
CA SER A 229 -18.78 -4.40 9.77
C SER A 229 -19.53 -5.29 8.79
N ASP A 230 -20.57 -4.76 8.14
CA ASP A 230 -21.44 -5.54 7.26
C ASP A 230 -20.69 -6.02 6.03
N ALA A 231 -19.90 -5.15 5.41
CA ALA A 231 -19.03 -5.51 4.28
C ALA A 231 -17.96 -6.52 4.70
N SER A 232 -17.36 -6.34 5.88
CA SER A 232 -16.34 -7.26 6.41
C SER A 232 -16.93 -8.64 6.71
N CYS A 233 -18.13 -8.70 7.27
CA CYS A 233 -18.88 -9.94 7.48
C CYS A 233 -19.23 -10.61 6.15
N ALA A 234 -19.68 -9.85 5.15
CA ALA A 234 -19.98 -10.39 3.83
C ALA A 234 -18.74 -10.97 3.14
N ILE A 235 -17.57 -10.33 3.26
CA ILE A 235 -16.28 -10.87 2.81
C ILE A 235 -15.95 -12.17 3.55
N ALA A 236 -16.13 -12.21 4.87
CA ALA A 236 -15.86 -13.41 5.66
C ALA A 236 -16.77 -14.59 5.25
N GLU A 237 -18.04 -14.34 4.93
CA GLU A 237 -18.94 -15.37 4.41
C GLU A 237 -18.50 -15.86 3.03
N ALA A 238 -18.14 -14.96 2.10
CA ALA A 238 -17.61 -15.37 0.79
C ALA A 238 -16.33 -16.23 0.92
N ILE A 239 -15.42 -15.87 1.84
CA ILE A 239 -14.22 -16.67 2.13
C ILE A 239 -14.58 -18.08 2.60
N LYS A 240 -15.61 -18.23 3.44
CA LYS A 240 -16.08 -19.54 3.92
C LYS A 240 -16.76 -20.35 2.80
N GLU A 241 -17.60 -19.71 2.00
CA GLU A 241 -18.32 -20.34 0.89
C GLU A 241 -17.37 -20.96 -0.14
N HIS A 242 -16.23 -20.33 -0.38
CA HIS A 242 -15.19 -20.81 -1.28
C HIS A 242 -14.11 -21.70 -0.60
N ASP A 243 -14.28 -22.08 0.68
CA ASP A 243 -13.31 -22.84 1.51
C ASP A 243 -11.86 -22.29 1.43
N ILE A 244 -11.73 -20.96 1.42
CA ILE A 244 -10.43 -20.30 1.31
C ILE A 244 -9.71 -20.32 2.65
N ARG A 245 -8.57 -21.02 2.71
CA ARG A 245 -7.75 -21.15 3.93
C ARG A 245 -6.41 -20.45 3.78
N LYS A 246 -6.28 -19.29 4.41
CA LYS A 246 -5.08 -18.44 4.43
C LYS A 246 -4.85 -17.91 5.85
N GLN A 247 -3.63 -17.46 6.13
CA GLN A 247 -3.32 -16.71 7.34
C GLN A 247 -3.27 -15.22 7.02
N TYR A 248 -4.13 -14.44 7.68
CA TYR A 248 -4.29 -13.02 7.39
C TYR A 248 -3.53 -12.17 8.41
N VAL A 249 -2.79 -11.20 7.91
CA VAL A 249 -2.24 -10.08 8.69
C VAL A 249 -3.06 -8.86 8.37
N VAL A 250 -3.65 -8.25 9.38
CA VAL A 250 -4.47 -7.04 9.25
C VAL A 250 -3.90 -5.96 10.15
N LEU A 251 -3.97 -4.71 9.70
CA LEU A 251 -3.72 -3.56 10.55
C LEU A 251 -5.05 -3.10 11.14
N LEU A 252 -5.18 -3.23 12.45
CA LEU A 252 -6.35 -2.77 13.19
C LEU A 252 -6.06 -1.40 13.77
N ARG A 253 -7.07 -0.53 13.77
CA ARG A 253 -7.02 0.68 14.59
C ARG A 253 -6.97 0.25 16.04
N GLU A 254 -5.93 0.70 16.74
CA GLU A 254 -5.88 0.58 18.18
C GLU A 254 -7.01 1.41 18.79
N LEU A 255 -7.98 0.73 19.38
CA LEU A 255 -9.01 1.35 20.21
C LEU A 255 -8.38 1.56 21.58
N ASN A 256 -7.58 2.61 21.72
CA ASN A 256 -6.84 2.86 22.95
C ASN A 256 -7.76 2.98 24.15
N GLY A 257 -7.46 2.14 25.14
CA GLY A 257 -7.92 2.29 26.52
C GLY A 257 -6.86 1.93 27.56
N LYS A 258 -5.70 1.33 27.21
CA LYS A 258 -4.65 0.98 28.18
C LYS A 258 -3.27 0.87 27.52
N TYR A 259 -2.27 1.47 28.17
CA TYR A 259 -0.85 1.26 27.89
C TYR A 259 -0.26 0.34 28.96
N THR A 260 0.62 -0.59 28.58
CA THR A 260 1.42 -1.39 29.51
C THR A 260 2.90 -1.11 29.25
N TYR A 261 3.63 -0.71 30.29
CA TYR A 261 5.09 -0.56 30.26
C TYR A 261 5.70 -1.64 31.15
N THR A 262 6.64 -2.42 30.63
CA THR A 262 7.50 -3.31 31.43
C THR A 262 8.84 -2.64 31.68
N ALA A 263 9.18 -2.42 32.94
CA ALA A 263 10.50 -1.98 33.38
C ALA A 263 11.04 -2.99 34.40
N GLU A 264 12.27 -3.46 34.19
CA GLU A 264 12.99 -4.25 35.19
C GLU A 264 13.71 -3.28 36.13
N ILE A 265 13.28 -3.22 37.38
CA ILE A 265 13.92 -2.41 38.42
C ILE A 265 14.73 -3.36 39.30
N ILE A 266 16.05 -3.39 39.09
CA ILE A 266 16.97 -4.16 39.91
C ILE A 266 17.35 -3.30 41.14
N GLY A 267 16.37 -3.14 42.05
CA GLY A 267 16.49 -2.40 43.31
C GLY A 267 16.07 -0.91 43.23
N GLY A 268 15.27 -0.46 44.22
CA GLY A 268 14.79 0.93 44.36
C GLY A 268 13.41 1.02 45.02
N GLU A 269 12.93 2.25 45.26
CA GLU A 269 11.51 2.53 45.60
C GLU A 269 10.77 2.98 44.32
N LEU A 270 9.64 2.35 44.02
CA LEU A 270 8.74 2.78 42.94
C LEU A 270 7.82 3.88 43.49
N ARG A 271 7.81 5.06 42.86
CA ARG A 271 6.90 6.16 43.22
C ARG A 271 6.08 6.55 42.00
N LEU A 272 4.78 6.71 42.18
CA LEU A 272 3.92 7.33 41.18
C LEU A 272 4.13 8.84 41.27
N ASP A 273 4.54 9.46 40.16
CA ASP A 273 4.53 10.92 40.06
C ASP A 273 3.11 11.38 39.72
N THR A 274 2.34 11.74 40.75
CA THR A 274 1.00 12.32 40.59
C THR A 274 1.03 13.84 40.54
N GLU A 275 2.22 14.47 40.54
CA GLU A 275 2.35 15.94 40.50
C GLU A 275 2.16 16.48 39.07
N GLN A 276 2.26 15.62 38.05
CA GLN A 276 2.03 15.98 36.66
C GLN A 276 0.61 15.61 36.21
N ASP A 277 -0.11 16.58 35.65
CA ASP A 277 -1.52 16.43 35.24
C ASP A 277 -1.78 15.25 34.28
N HIS A 278 -0.79 14.86 33.48
CA HIS A 278 -0.91 13.74 32.53
C HIS A 278 -0.82 12.35 33.16
N ASN A 279 -0.53 12.25 34.46
CA ASN A 279 -0.52 10.99 35.21
C ASN A 279 -1.80 10.80 36.06
N SER A 280 -2.78 11.71 35.91
CA SER A 280 -4.00 11.74 36.73
C SER A 280 -4.95 10.57 36.51
N ASP A 281 -4.75 9.79 35.44
CA ASP A 281 -5.52 8.60 35.09
C ASP A 281 -4.90 7.29 35.63
N ILE A 282 -3.74 7.35 36.27
CA ILE A 282 -3.09 6.19 36.90
C ILE A 282 -3.69 5.96 38.28
N ILE A 283 -4.52 4.91 38.39
CA ILE A 283 -5.33 4.61 39.59
C ILE A 283 -4.67 3.68 40.61
N ASP A 284 -3.64 2.91 40.21
CA ASP A 284 -2.96 1.95 41.10
C ASP A 284 -1.57 1.57 40.55
N LEU A 285 -0.67 1.11 41.44
CA LEU A 285 0.65 0.55 41.13
C LEU A 285 0.87 -0.73 41.92
N ALA A 286 1.27 -1.80 41.24
CA ALA A 286 1.62 -3.06 41.88
C ALA A 286 2.89 -3.67 41.26
N TRP A 287 3.69 -4.34 42.10
CA TRP A 287 4.71 -5.26 41.61
C TRP A 287 4.04 -6.51 41.09
N ILE A 288 4.14 -6.74 39.78
CA ILE A 288 3.62 -7.94 39.14
C ILE A 288 4.81 -8.79 38.74
N SER A 289 4.84 -10.04 39.23
CA SER A 289 5.85 -11.01 38.76
C SER A 289 5.64 -11.25 37.27
N LEU A 290 6.73 -11.26 36.49
CA LEU A 290 6.70 -11.60 35.07
C LEU A 290 6.22 -13.04 34.81
N ASP A 291 6.26 -13.90 35.84
CA ASP A 291 5.73 -15.27 35.78
C ASP A 291 4.20 -15.34 35.95
N ASP A 292 3.55 -14.30 36.50
CA ASP A 292 2.10 -14.27 36.69
C ASP A 292 1.38 -13.82 35.42
N ARG A 293 1.24 -14.75 34.48
CA ARG A 293 0.58 -14.52 33.19
C ARG A 293 -0.88 -14.08 33.29
N SER A 294 -1.54 -14.31 34.43
CA SER A 294 -2.94 -13.90 34.62
C SER A 294 -3.12 -12.39 34.73
N LYS A 295 -2.03 -11.67 35.01
CA LYS A 295 -1.98 -10.22 35.18
C LYS A 295 -1.44 -9.48 33.96
N LEU A 296 -0.99 -10.21 32.94
CA LEU A 296 -0.49 -9.66 31.69
C LEU A 296 -1.64 -9.50 30.69
N ASP A 297 -1.70 -8.36 30.02
CA ASP A 297 -2.66 -8.15 28.94
C ASP A 297 -2.30 -8.98 27.69
N ALA A 298 -3.25 -9.04 26.76
CA ALA A 298 -3.13 -9.82 25.54
C ALA A 298 -2.03 -9.33 24.57
N ILE A 299 -1.48 -8.13 24.78
CA ILE A 299 -0.38 -7.55 24.01
C ILE A 299 0.97 -7.87 24.68
N THR A 300 1.06 -7.71 26.00
CA THR A 300 2.31 -7.93 26.75
C THR A 300 2.67 -9.42 26.82
N ALA A 301 1.70 -10.31 27.01
CA ALA A 301 1.97 -11.74 27.18
C ALA A 301 2.67 -12.41 25.96
N PRO A 302 2.27 -12.16 24.70
CA PRO A 302 3.00 -12.66 23.53
C PRO A 302 4.42 -12.12 23.39
N VAL A 303 4.65 -10.84 23.70
CA VAL A 303 5.98 -10.20 23.62
C VAL A 303 6.94 -10.80 24.65
N LEU A 304 6.47 -11.00 25.88
CA LEU A 304 7.24 -11.63 26.95
C LEU A 304 7.66 -13.07 26.58
N ALA A 305 6.74 -13.82 25.97
CA ALA A 305 7.00 -15.18 25.51
C ALA A 305 8.06 -15.25 24.40
N LEU A 306 8.19 -14.21 23.57
CA LEU A 306 9.25 -14.09 22.57
C LEU A 306 10.59 -13.71 23.20
N TYR A 307 10.58 -12.82 24.19
CA TYR A 307 11.79 -12.38 24.89
C TYR A 307 12.48 -13.54 25.64
N PHE A 308 11.73 -14.33 26.40
CA PHE A 308 12.28 -15.49 27.11
C PHE A 308 12.68 -16.66 26.19
N ARG A 309 12.16 -16.71 24.96
CA ARG A 309 12.63 -17.68 23.95
C ARG A 309 13.96 -17.32 23.31
N ALA A 310 14.41 -16.08 23.44
CA ALA A 310 15.68 -15.61 22.87
C ALA A 310 16.87 -15.77 23.83
N GLY A 311 16.64 -16.27 25.05
CA GLY A 311 17.65 -16.46 26.10
C GLY A 311 18.09 -17.91 26.35
N ASP A 312 17.55 -18.88 25.61
CA ASP A 312 17.98 -20.29 25.56
C ASP A 312 18.71 -20.57 24.24
#